data_AF-A0A953M9C3-F1
#
_entry.id   AF-A0A953M9C3-F1
#
_cell.length_a   1.000
_cell.length_b   1.000
_cell.length_c   1.000
_cell.angle_alpha   90.00
_cell.angle_beta   90.00
_cell.angle_gamma   90.00
#
_symmetry.space_group_name_H-M   'P 1'
#
loop_
_entity.id
_entity.type
_entity.pdbx_description
1 polymer ?
#
loop_
_entity_poly.entity_id
_entity_poly.type
_entity_poly.pdbx_seq_one_letter_code
_entity_poly.pdbx_strand_id
1 'polypeptide(L)'
;DTAQLESATADLRDVVVTSNGETVMLTATVTLDRYTVGFMPKMIETRIDATLTIHAIASIGAGCNAADLAEPFGLLDLADITAFVAAFVNNEPPADLAPPAGTFDLADITAFVSAFTAGCP
;
A
#
# COMPACT_ATOMS: atom_id res chain seq x y z
N ASP A 1 20.83 -31.90 -22.10
CA ASP A 1 21.48 -30.59 -21.86
C ASP A 1 20.53 -29.62 -21.21
N THR A 2 20.76 -29.35 -19.92
CA THR A 2 20.11 -28.29 -19.15
C THR A 2 21.12 -27.16 -18.97
N ALA A 3 20.81 -25.97 -19.46
CA ALA A 3 21.57 -24.76 -19.15
C ALA A 3 21.02 -24.13 -17.87
N GLN A 4 21.91 -23.76 -16.93
CA GLN A 4 21.57 -22.93 -15.77
C GLN A 4 21.97 -21.49 -16.09
N LEU A 5 21.05 -20.54 -15.95
CA LEU A 5 21.29 -19.10 -16.08
C LEU A 5 21.02 -18.46 -14.72
N GLU A 6 21.95 -17.61 -14.26
CA GLU A 6 22.13 -17.30 -12.83
C GLU A 6 21.23 -16.21 -12.23
N SER A 7 20.47 -15.44 -13.01
CA SER A 7 19.38 -14.59 -12.49
C SER A 7 18.72 -13.83 -13.64
N ALA A 8 17.42 -13.56 -13.50
CA ALA A 8 16.73 -12.56 -14.30
C ALA A 8 15.88 -11.71 -13.35
N THR A 9 16.02 -10.39 -13.46
CA THR A 9 15.22 -9.42 -12.70
C THR A 9 14.24 -8.78 -13.66
N ALA A 10 12.94 -8.84 -13.33
CA ALA A 10 11.90 -8.13 -14.05
C ALA A 10 11.46 -6.93 -13.20
N ASP A 11 11.58 -5.72 -13.75
CA ASP A 11 10.99 -4.50 -13.18
C ASP A 11 9.51 -4.48 -13.57
N LEU A 12 8.63 -4.84 -12.63
CA LEU A 12 7.18 -4.76 -12.84
C LEU A 12 6.73 -3.33 -12.53
N ARG A 13 6.66 -2.51 -13.57
CA ARG A 13 6.00 -1.20 -13.50
C ARG A 13 4.49 -1.37 -13.68
N ASP A 14 3.73 -0.47 -13.06
CA ASP A 14 2.27 -0.36 -13.20
C ASP A 14 1.45 -1.53 -12.62
N VAL A 15 1.93 -2.15 -11.53
CA VAL A 15 1.12 -3.09 -10.75
C VAL A 15 0.10 -2.30 -9.92
N VAL A 16 -1.10 -2.17 -10.48
CA VAL A 16 -2.25 -1.57 -9.81
C VAL A 16 -3.03 -2.67 -9.08
N VAL A 17 -3.14 -2.55 -7.77
CA VAL A 17 -4.04 -3.40 -6.97
C VAL A 17 -5.20 -2.53 -6.49
N THR A 18 -6.41 -2.97 -6.83
CA THR A 18 -7.64 -2.37 -6.32
C THR A 18 -8.21 -3.28 -5.24
N SER A 19 -8.29 -2.78 -4.02
CA SER A 19 -8.96 -3.46 -2.90
C SER A 19 -10.01 -2.54 -2.31
N ASN A 20 -11.25 -3.02 -2.17
CA ASN A 20 -12.37 -2.24 -1.62
C ASN A 20 -12.63 -0.87 -2.30
N GLY A 21 -12.25 -0.71 -3.57
CA GLY A 21 -12.43 0.53 -4.32
C GLY A 21 -11.26 1.52 -4.21
N GLU A 22 -10.25 1.22 -3.41
CA GLU A 22 -9.03 2.03 -3.29
C GLU A 22 -7.94 1.47 -4.22
N THR A 23 -7.27 2.37 -4.93
CA THR A 23 -6.22 2.03 -5.90
C THR A 23 -4.86 2.29 -5.28
N VAL A 24 -4.09 1.23 -5.02
CA VAL A 24 -2.75 1.35 -4.43
C VAL A 24 -1.71 1.05 -5.51
N MET A 25 -0.81 2.01 -5.72
CA MET A 25 0.31 1.85 -6.64
C MET A 25 1.43 1.11 -5.89
N LEU A 26 1.69 -0.13 -6.31
CA LEU A 26 2.67 -0.99 -5.65
C LEU A 26 3.99 -1.00 -6.43
N THR A 27 5.10 -0.92 -5.71
CA THR A 27 6.42 -1.28 -6.25
C THR A 27 6.68 -2.73 -5.87
N ALA A 28 6.85 -3.61 -6.86
CA ALA A 28 7.08 -5.03 -6.65
C ALA A 28 8.43 -5.47 -7.22
N THR A 29 9.23 -6.17 -6.42
CA THR A 29 10.45 -6.83 -6.86
C THR A 29 10.19 -8.33 -6.97
N VAL A 30 10.33 -8.89 -8.17
CA VAL A 30 10.20 -10.34 -8.39
C VAL A 30 11.58 -10.97 -8.33
N THR A 31 11.80 -11.85 -7.35
CA THR A 31 13.00 -12.68 -7.25
C THR A 31 12.68 -14.07 -7.83
N LEU A 32 13.43 -14.47 -8.86
CA LEU A 32 13.33 -15.79 -9.47
C LEU A 32 14.37 -16.73 -8.85
N ASP A 33 13.96 -17.62 -7.96
CA ASP A 33 14.89 -18.49 -7.23
C ASP A 33 15.31 -19.75 -8.02
N ARG A 34 14.52 -20.22 -8.99
CA ARG A 34 14.85 -21.38 -9.83
C ARG A 34 14.06 -21.37 -11.15
N TYR A 35 14.77 -21.51 -12.27
CA TYR A 35 14.19 -21.61 -13.63
C TYR A 35 14.71 -22.88 -14.32
N THR A 36 13.82 -23.72 -14.85
CA THR A 36 14.19 -24.94 -15.59
C THR A 36 13.58 -24.91 -16.99
N VAL A 37 14.44 -24.88 -18.01
CA VAL A 37 14.02 -25.04 -19.42
C VAL A 37 14.16 -26.49 -19.85
N GLY A 38 13.02 -27.13 -20.12
CA GLY A 38 12.98 -28.45 -20.74
C GLY A 38 12.89 -28.32 -22.25
N PHE A 39 13.88 -28.85 -22.98
CA PHE A 39 13.79 -29.00 -24.42
C PHE A 39 13.20 -30.38 -24.76
N MET A 40 11.89 -30.45 -24.97
CA MET A 40 11.24 -31.58 -25.64
C MET A 40 10.98 -31.23 -27.11
N PRO A 41 11.07 -32.18 -28.06
CA PRO A 41 11.10 -31.87 -29.50
C PRO A 41 9.80 -31.30 -30.09
N LYS A 42 8.81 -30.88 -29.28
CA LYS A 42 7.56 -30.27 -29.78
C LYS A 42 6.94 -29.13 -28.97
N MET A 43 7.34 -28.85 -27.73
CA MET A 43 6.83 -27.71 -26.96
C MET A 43 7.89 -27.23 -25.96
N ILE A 44 8.04 -25.92 -25.83
CA ILE A 44 8.79 -25.30 -24.73
C ILE A 44 7.77 -25.14 -23.59
N GLU A 45 7.85 -25.96 -22.56
CA GLU A 45 7.07 -25.78 -21.34
C GLU A 45 7.95 -25.07 -20.31
N THR A 46 7.51 -23.89 -19.88
CA THR A 46 8.22 -23.06 -18.91
C THR A 46 7.39 -23.01 -17.64
N ARG A 47 7.90 -23.60 -16.55
CA ARG A 47 7.29 -23.45 -15.22
C ARG A 47 8.11 -22.47 -14.40
N ILE A 48 7.44 -21.42 -13.93
CA ILE A 48 8.02 -20.39 -13.08
C ILE A 48 7.36 -20.53 -11.71
N ASP A 49 8.13 -20.95 -10.71
CA ASP A 49 7.73 -20.87 -9.31
C ASP A 49 8.33 -19.57 -8.75
N ALA A 50 7.52 -18.51 -8.63
CA ALA A 50 7.94 -17.22 -8.13
C ALA A 50 7.17 -16.86 -6.85
N THR A 51 7.89 -16.36 -5.84
CA THR A 51 7.27 -15.78 -4.64
C THR A 51 7.18 -14.27 -4.85
N LEU A 52 5.96 -13.73 -4.87
CA LEU A 52 5.71 -12.30 -4.94
C LEU A 52 5.56 -11.75 -3.51
N THR A 53 6.54 -10.97 -3.06
CA THR A 53 6.44 -10.24 -1.79
C THR A 53 5.93 -8.83 -2.06
N ILE A 54 4.66 -8.58 -1.72
CA ILE A 54 4.06 -7.25 -1.82
C ILE A 54 4.28 -6.53 -0.49
N HIS A 55 5.05 -5.44 -0.51
CA HIS A 55 5.04 -4.48 0.58
C HIS A 55 3.96 -3.45 0.26
N ALA A 56 2.80 -3.60 0.89
CA ALA A 56 1.83 -2.50 0.91
C ALA A 56 2.42 -1.39 1.77
N ILE A 57 3.04 -0.40 1.12
CA ILE A 57 3.24 0.89 1.76
C ILE A 57 1.88 1.56 1.74
N ALA A 58 1.24 1.65 2.89
CA ALA A 58 0.14 2.59 3.07
C ALA A 58 0.65 3.95 2.58
N SER A 59 -0.06 4.56 1.63
CA SER A 59 0.21 5.92 1.20
C SER A 59 0.07 6.82 2.41
N ILE A 60 1.17 7.05 3.13
CA ILE A 60 1.25 8.02 4.22
C ILE A 60 1.23 9.41 3.59
N GLY A 61 0.01 9.88 3.33
CA GLY A 61 -0.39 11.27 3.20
C GLY A 61 0.39 12.11 2.18
N ALA A 62 -0.25 12.43 1.05
CA ALA A 62 0.05 13.68 0.35
C ALA A 62 -0.34 14.91 1.21
N GLY A 63 -1.09 14.71 2.30
CA GLY A 63 -1.51 15.73 3.23
C GLY A 63 -0.38 16.28 4.11
N CYS A 64 -0.61 17.46 4.69
CA CYS A 64 0.36 18.20 5.48
C CYS A 64 0.65 17.57 6.86
N ASN A 65 -0.28 16.79 7.40
CA ASN A 65 -0.15 16.02 8.63
C ASN A 65 -1.20 14.89 8.69
N ALA A 66 -1.30 14.17 9.82
CA ALA A 66 -2.21 13.04 10.00
C ALA A 66 -3.71 13.40 9.97
N ALA A 67 -4.07 14.68 10.07
CA ALA A 67 -5.45 15.15 9.95
C ALA A 67 -5.83 15.56 8.52
N ASP A 68 -4.88 15.64 7.58
CA ASP A 68 -5.13 16.01 6.19
C ASP A 68 -5.38 14.74 5.36
N LEU A 69 -6.65 14.35 5.31
CA LEU A 69 -7.14 13.06 4.82
C LEU A 69 -7.95 13.20 3.52
N ALA A 70 -8.29 14.41 3.10
CA ALA A 70 -9.10 14.68 1.91
C ALA A 70 -8.50 15.80 1.05
N GLU A 71 -8.79 15.78 -0.25
CA GLU A 71 -8.44 16.91 -1.11
C GLU A 71 -9.28 18.15 -0.74
N PRO A 72 -8.69 19.37 -0.79
CA PRO A 72 -7.33 19.67 -1.25
C PRO A 72 -6.25 19.48 -0.18
N PHE A 73 -5.28 18.59 -0.46
CA PHE A 73 -4.14 18.38 0.43
C PHE A 73 -3.30 19.65 0.62
N GLY A 74 -2.76 19.84 1.82
CA GLY A 74 -2.08 21.05 2.25
C GLY A 74 -2.99 22.08 2.93
N LEU A 75 -4.28 21.77 3.06
CA LEU A 75 -5.27 22.62 3.71
C LEU A 75 -6.19 21.75 4.57
N LEU A 76 -6.32 22.10 5.84
CA LEU A 76 -7.26 21.43 6.74
C LEU A 76 -8.64 22.09 6.69
N ASP A 77 -9.67 21.33 6.34
CA ASP A 77 -11.05 21.81 6.30
C ASP A 77 -12.09 20.77 6.77
N LEU A 78 -13.37 20.98 6.45
CA LEU A 78 -14.44 20.08 6.88
C LEU A 78 -14.38 18.72 6.17
N ALA A 79 -13.85 18.65 4.95
CA ALA A 79 -13.69 17.42 4.19
C ALA A 79 -12.81 16.42 4.97
N ASP A 80 -11.73 16.88 5.57
CA ASP A 80 -10.85 16.08 6.43
C ASP A 80 -11.56 15.51 7.65
N ILE A 81 -12.38 16.33 8.32
CA ILE A 81 -13.20 15.89 9.45
C ILE A 81 -14.18 14.83 8.98
N THR A 82 -14.83 15.01 7.84
CA THR A 82 -15.76 14.01 7.32
C THR A 82 -15.06 12.72 6.91
N ALA A 83 -13.85 12.80 6.35
CA ALA A 83 -13.02 11.65 6.00
C ALA A 83 -12.59 10.89 7.26
N PHE A 84 -12.11 11.58 8.28
CA PHE A 84 -11.76 10.98 9.58
C PHE A 84 -12.97 10.28 10.21
N VAL A 85 -14.12 10.96 10.30
CA VAL A 85 -15.32 10.38 10.91
C VAL A 85 -15.79 9.15 10.14
N ALA A 86 -15.79 9.19 8.81
CA ALA A 86 -16.15 8.05 7.97
C ALA A 86 -15.20 6.85 8.20
N ALA A 87 -13.89 7.11 8.21
CA ALA A 87 -12.89 6.07 8.48
C ALA A 87 -13.03 5.52 9.91
N PHE A 88 -13.26 6.37 10.91
CA PHE A 88 -13.38 5.98 12.31
C PHE A 88 -14.60 5.07 12.56
N VAL A 89 -15.77 5.42 12.02
CA VAL A 89 -16.98 4.58 12.20
C VAL A 89 -16.90 3.24 11.46
N ASN A 90 -16.09 3.16 10.42
CA ASN A 90 -15.86 1.93 9.66
C ASN A 90 -14.63 1.13 10.13
N ASN A 91 -13.91 1.60 11.16
CA ASN A 91 -12.64 1.02 11.64
C ASN A 91 -11.58 0.90 10.52
N GLU A 92 -11.44 1.95 9.71
CA GLU A 92 -10.49 1.99 8.60
C GLU A 92 -9.14 2.59 9.03
N PRO A 93 -8.01 2.09 8.49
CA PRO A 93 -6.66 2.51 8.89
C PRO A 93 -6.39 4.03 8.97
N PRO A 94 -6.96 4.91 8.11
CA PRO A 94 -6.74 6.35 8.21
C PRO A 94 -7.21 6.99 9.53
N ALA A 95 -8.08 6.32 10.30
CA ALA A 95 -8.56 6.79 11.59
C ALA A 95 -7.85 6.16 12.81
N ASP A 96 -6.90 5.24 12.60
CA ASP A 96 -6.08 4.62 13.66
C ASP A 96 -4.77 5.43 13.80
N LEU A 97 -4.85 6.49 14.59
CA LEU A 97 -3.81 7.53 14.69
C LEU A 97 -3.01 7.44 15.99
N ALA A 98 -3.46 6.63 16.96
CA ALA A 98 -2.84 6.48 18.26
C ALA A 98 -2.59 5.00 18.61
N PRO A 99 -1.50 4.68 19.34
CA PRO A 99 -1.31 3.34 19.86
C PRO A 99 -2.41 2.98 20.89
N PRO A 100 -2.83 1.70 20.98
CA PRO A 100 -2.35 0.55 20.21
C PRO A 100 -3.06 0.41 18.84
N ALA A 101 -2.26 0.22 17.78
CA ALA A 101 -2.78 0.02 16.43
C ALA A 101 -3.81 -1.13 16.35
N GLY A 102 -4.84 -0.93 15.54
CA GLY A 102 -6.00 -1.80 15.38
C GLY A 102 -7.10 -1.56 16.42
N THR A 103 -6.97 -0.55 17.27
CA THR A 103 -7.98 -0.15 18.26
C THR A 103 -8.44 1.27 17.93
N PHE A 104 -9.73 1.45 17.68
CA PHE A 104 -10.33 2.74 17.35
C PHE A 104 -11.03 3.31 18.58
N ASP A 105 -10.40 4.25 19.26
CA ASP A 105 -10.91 4.81 20.51
C ASP A 105 -10.71 6.34 20.65
N LEU A 106 -10.89 6.86 21.86
CA LEU A 106 -10.80 8.30 22.12
C LEU A 106 -9.38 8.85 21.93
N ALA A 107 -8.34 8.01 22.02
CA ALA A 107 -6.97 8.41 21.76
C ALA A 107 -6.78 8.82 20.30
N ASP A 108 -7.39 8.12 19.35
CA ASP A 108 -7.35 8.48 17.92
C ASP A 108 -8.05 9.80 17.64
N ILE A 109 -9.21 10.00 18.25
CA ILE A 109 -9.95 11.27 18.15
C ILE A 109 -9.11 12.41 18.71
N THR A 110 -8.43 12.17 19.84
CA THR A 110 -7.55 13.18 20.45
C THR A 110 -6.33 13.47 19.56
N ALA A 111 -5.74 12.44 18.95
CA ALA A 111 -4.64 12.58 18.01
C ALA A 111 -5.06 13.38 16.76
N PHE A 112 -6.23 13.06 16.19
CA PHE A 112 -6.81 13.80 15.07
C PHE A 112 -7.02 15.28 15.42
N VAL A 113 -7.72 15.58 16.52
CA VAL A 113 -7.99 16.97 16.94
C VAL A 113 -6.70 17.73 17.20
N SER A 114 -5.70 17.09 17.81
CA SER A 114 -4.38 17.69 18.04
C SER A 114 -3.68 18.04 16.72
N ALA A 115 -3.70 17.13 15.74
CA ALA A 115 -3.12 17.39 14.41
C ALA A 115 -3.90 18.46 13.64
N PHE A 116 -5.23 18.41 13.70
CA PHE A 116 -6.11 19.36 13.00
C PHE A 116 -5.91 20.79 13.52
N THR A 117 -5.85 20.96 14.84
CA THR A 117 -5.67 22.27 15.49
C THR A 117 -4.24 22.81 15.41
N ALA A 118 -3.25 21.94 15.17
CA ALA A 118 -1.88 22.35 14.88
C ALA A 118 -1.76 23.05 13.51
N GLY A 119 -2.69 22.79 12.59
CA GLY A 119 -2.67 23.37 11.25
C GLY A 119 -1.70 22.66 10.30
N CYS A 120 -1.69 23.12 9.04
CA CYS A 120 -0.62 22.84 8.10
C CYS A 120 0.51 23.89 8.23
N PRO A 121 1.80 23.50 8.16
CA PRO A 121 2.93 24.42 8.15
C PRO A 121 3.05 25.29 6.89
#